data_AF-A0AAD1MWC3-F1
#
_entry.id   AF-A0AAD1MWC3-F1
#
_cell.length_a   1.000
_cell.length_b   1.000
_cell.length_c   1.000
_cell.angle_alpha   90.00
_cell.angle_beta   90.00
_cell.angle_gamma   90.00
#
_symmetry.space_group_name_H-M   'P 1'
#
loop_
_entity.id
_entity.type
_entity.pdbx_description
1 polymer ?
#
loop_
_entity_poly.entity_id
_entity_poly.type
_entity_poly.pdbx_seq_one_letter_code
_entity_poly.pdbx_strand_id
1 'polypeptide(L)' 'MELTAPIMALEALTRPVLVHLHTDSTYVRNGITKWVLGWERNGWLTAAKQPVKNVDLWQRLQPPARGTVSSGSG' A
#
# COMPACT_ATOMS: atom_id res chain seq x y z
N MET A 1 2.43 -5.63 -13.82
CA MET A 1 2.81 -7.06 -13.93
C MET A 1 3.39 -7.59 -12.62
N GLU A 2 4.42 -6.98 -11.99
CA GLU A 2 4.93 -7.49 -10.69
C GLU A 2 4.05 -7.17 -9.46
N LEU A 3 3.40 -6.00 -9.41
CA LEU A 3 2.55 -5.63 -8.27
C LEU A 3 1.12 -6.21 -8.33
N THR A 4 0.66 -6.59 -9.51
CA THR A 4 -0.73 -7.03 -9.74
C THR A 4 -1.03 -8.35 -9.02
N ALA A 5 -0.11 -9.32 -9.05
CA ALA A 5 -0.29 -10.61 -8.40
C ALA A 5 -0.34 -10.49 -6.86
N PRO A 6 0.57 -9.77 -6.18
CA PRO A 6 0.44 -9.47 -4.76
C PRO A 6 -0.87 -8.76 -4.40
N ILE A 7 -1.31 -7.79 -5.21
CA ILE A 7 -2.56 -7.05 -4.95
C ILE A 7 -3.76 -7.97 -5.03
N MET A 8 -3.89 -8.75 -6.11
CA MET A 8 -5.01 -9.69 -6.25
C MET A 8 -4.99 -10.76 -5.16
N ALA A 9 -3.82 -11.25 -4.75
CA ALA A 9 -3.69 -12.21 -3.67
C ALA A 9 -4.14 -11.63 -2.32
N LEU A 10 -3.83 -10.35 -2.06
CA LEU A 10 -4.27 -9.65 -0.84
C LEU A 10 -5.76 -9.28 -0.89
N GLU A 11 -6.26 -8.84 -2.05
CA GLU A 11 -7.69 -8.51 -2.25
C GLU A 11 -8.61 -9.74 -2.15
N ALA A 12 -8.09 -10.93 -2.47
CA ALA A 12 -8.82 -12.19 -2.32
C ALA A 12 -9.02 -12.60 -0.84
N LEU A 13 -8.33 -11.96 0.10
CA LEU A 13 -8.45 -12.27 1.53
C LEU A 13 -9.74 -11.65 2.10
N THR A 14 -10.68 -12.50 2.49
CA THR A 14 -11.99 -12.08 3.01
C THR A 14 -11.99 -11.72 4.49
N ARG A 15 -10.85 -11.87 5.18
CA ARG A 15 -10.69 -11.59 6.61
C ARG A 15 -9.26 -11.17 6.92
N PRO A 16 -9.03 -10.41 8.01
CA PRO A 16 -7.68 -10.07 8.46
C PRO A 16 -6.89 -11.34 8.77
N VAL A 17 -5.76 -11.51 8.08
CA VAL A 17 -4.82 -12.63 8.30
C VAL A 17 -3.39 -12.13 8.20
N LEU A 18 -2.48 -12.81 8.89
CA LEU A 18 -1.06 -12.59 8.70
C LEU A 18 -0.62 -13.25 7.39
N VAL A 19 0.00 -12.49 6.50
CA VAL A 19 0.47 -12.96 5.18
C VAL A 19 1.99 -12.83 5.11
N HIS A 20 2.66 -13.89 4.67
CA HIS A 20 4.08 -13.85 4.33
C HIS A 20 4.21 -13.72 2.80
N LEU A 21 4.56 -12.53 2.33
CA LEU A 21 4.79 -12.27 0.90
C LEU A 21 6.26 -12.52 0.55
N HIS A 22 6.52 -13.56 -0.22
CA HIS A 22 7.86 -13.85 -0.76
C HIS A 22 7.97 -13.26 -2.17
N THR A 23 8.93 -12.36 -2.37
CA THR A 23 9.21 -11.74 -3.67
C THR A 23 10.71 -11.51 -3.83
N ASP A 24 11.21 -11.77 -5.03
CA ASP A 24 12.57 -11.43 -5.49
C ASP A 24 12.64 -9.98 -6.01
N SER A 25 11.50 -9.32 -6.22
CA SER A 25 11.43 -7.94 -6.66
C SER A 25 11.93 -7.00 -5.56
N THR A 26 13.10 -6.41 -5.82
CA THR A 26 13.66 -5.37 -4.96
C THR A 26 12.75 -4.14 -4.91
N TYR A 27 11.98 -3.88 -5.98
CA TYR A 27 11.03 -2.79 -6.03
C TYR A 27 9.87 -3.02 -5.06
N VAL A 28 9.25 -4.21 -5.06
CA VAL A 28 8.16 -4.54 -4.13
C VAL A 28 8.68 -4.56 -2.69
N ARG A 29 9.82 -5.20 -2.44
CA ARG A 29 10.44 -5.27 -1.11
C ARG A 29 10.71 -3.88 -0.54
N ASN A 30 11.42 -3.02 -1.28
CA ASN A 30 11.73 -1.67 -0.80
C ASN A 30 10.49 -0.78 -0.75
N GLY A 31 9.52 -0.97 -1.65
CA GLY A 31 8.25 -0.26 -1.63
C GLY A 31 7.51 -0.47 -0.32
N ILE A 32 7.29 -1.73 0.08
CA ILE A 32 6.59 -2.07 1.32
C ILE A 32 7.40 -1.69 2.55
N THR A 33 8.71 -1.94 2.55
CA THR A 33 9.53 -1.80 3.77
C THR A 33 10.09 -0.40 4.02
N LYS A 34 10.23 0.45 2.98
CA LYS A 34 10.93 1.74 3.09
C LYS A 34 10.14 2.92 2.53
N TRP A 35 9.43 2.73 1.42
CA TRP A 35 8.93 3.88 0.66
C TRP A 35 7.47 4.21 0.89
N VAL A 36 6.61 3.19 1.08
CA VAL A 36 5.16 3.39 1.13
C VAL A 36 4.74 4.41 2.20
N LEU A 37 5.34 4.35 3.39
CA LEU A 37 5.09 5.31 4.47
C LEU A 37 5.52 6.74 4.11
N GLY A 38 6.63 6.89 3.39
CA GLY A 38 7.11 8.18 2.94
C GLY A 38 6.25 8.75 1.80
N TRP A 39 5.84 7.90 0.87
CA TRP A 39 4.93 8.28 -0.21
C TRP A 39 3.58 8.70 0.32
N GLU A 40 2.97 7.92 1.22
CA GLU A 40 1.69 8.26 1.85
C GLU A 40 1.76 9.63 2.54
N ARG A 41 2.80 9.88 3.35
CA ARG A 41 3.02 11.18 4.02
C ARG A 41 3.23 12.34 3.05
N ASN A 42 3.80 12.07 1.88
CA ASN A 42 4.06 13.06 0.84
C ASN A 42 2.94 13.13 -0.22
N GLY A 43 1.76 12.56 0.05
CA GLY A 43 0.62 12.61 -0.88
C GLY A 43 0.87 11.85 -2.18
N TRP A 44 1.65 10.77 -2.12
CA TRP A 44 2.03 9.91 -3.24
C TRP A 44 2.86 10.59 -4.34
N LEU A 45 3.66 11.58 -3.95
CA LEU A 45 4.58 12.29 -4.83
C LEU A 45 6.03 11.92 -4.57
N THR A 46 6.81 11.89 -5.65
CA THR A 46 8.27 11.80 -5.62
C THR A 46 8.89 13.16 -5.24
N ALA A 47 10.20 13.18 -4.97
CA ALA A 47 10.93 14.43 -4.72
C ALA A 47 10.83 15.46 -5.87
N ALA A 48 10.62 14.97 -7.10
CA ALA A 48 10.38 15.80 -8.28
C ALA A 48 8.92 16.31 -8.39
N LYS A 49 8.09 16.13 -7.36
CA LYS A 49 6.64 16.43 -7.34
C LYS A 49 5.84 15.71 -8.42
N GLN A 50 6.36 14.62 -8.94
CA GLN A 50 5.65 13.75 -9.88
C GLN A 50 5.00 12.59 -9.13
N PRO A 51 3.83 12.10 -9.58
CA PRO A 51 3.21 10.91 -9.01
C PRO A 51 4.19 9.73 -8.94
N VAL A 52 4.16 9.01 -7.83
CA VAL A 52 4.93 7.77 -7.71
C VAL A 52 4.47 6.77 -8.77
N LYS A 53 5.42 6.06 -9.37
CA LYS A 53 5.12 5.01 -10.35
C LYS A 53 4.20 3.95 -9.72
N ASN A 54 3.12 3.61 -10.40
CA ASN A 54 2.09 2.67 -9.93
C ASN A 54 1.37 3.11 -8.64
N VAL A 55 1.19 4.42 -8.42
CA VAL A 55 0.48 4.97 -7.25
C VAL A 55 -0.88 4.31 -7.02
N ASP A 56 -1.62 4.05 -8.10
CA ASP A 56 -2.92 3.37 -8.09
C ASP A 56 -2.84 1.97 -7.46
N LEU A 57 -1.81 1.21 -7.81
CA LEU A 57 -1.58 -0.13 -7.28
C LEU A 57 -1.16 -0.10 -5.80
N TRP A 58 -0.31 0.86 -5.43
CA TRP A 58 0.13 1.00 -4.04
C TRP A 58 -0.99 1.46 -3.11
N GLN A 59 -1.87 2.34 -3.58
CA GLN A 59 -3.05 2.77 -2.84
C GLN A 59 -4.03 1.62 -2.62
N ARG A 60 -4.20 0.73 -3.60
CA ARG A 60 -5.01 -0.50 -3.44
C ARG A 60 -4.42 -1.50 -2.46
N LEU A 61 -3.09 -1.58 -2.38
CA LEU A 61 -2.38 -2.49 -1.49
C LEU A 61 -2.45 -2.03 -0.01
N GLN A 62 -2.64 -0.73 0.24
CA GLN A 62 -2.83 -0.28 1.61
C GLN A 62 -4.21 -0.74 2.11
N PRO A 63 -4.28 -1.41 3.27
CA PRO A 63 -5.57 -1.61 3.92
C PRO A 63 -6.19 -0.22 4.16
N PRO A 64 -7.53 -0.08 4.10
CA PRO A 64 -8.16 1.19 4.47
C PRO A 64 -7.59 1.55 5.82
N ALA A 65 -6.83 2.66 5.87
CA ALA A 65 -6.35 3.23 7.11
C ALA A 65 -7.58 3.22 8.01
N ARG A 66 -7.52 2.50 9.13
CA ARG A 66 -8.61 2.47 10.10
C ARG A 66 -8.82 3.92 10.48
N GLY A 67 -9.74 4.58 9.79
CA GLY A 67 -10.45 5.71 10.28
C GLY A 67 -11.04 5.16 11.55
N THR A 68 -10.38 5.48 12.67
CA THR A 68 -11.10 5.66 13.90
C THR A 68 -12.16 6.68 13.54
N VAL A 69 -13.33 6.18 13.15
CA VAL A 69 -14.55 6.96 13.20
C VAL A 69 -14.74 7.18 14.68
N SER A 70 -14.06 8.21 15.19
CA SER A 70 -14.44 8.87 16.43
C SER A 70 -15.81 9.46 16.13
N SER A 71 -16.83 8.63 16.23
CA SER A 71 -18.21 9.08 16.34
C SER A 71 -18.31 9.74 17.71
N GLY A 72 -17.80 10.97 17.79
CA GLY A 72 -18.31 11.95 18.72
C GLY A 72 -19.67 12.36 18.19
N SER A 73 -20.71 11.88 18.83
CA SER A 73 -22.05 12.43 18.74
C SER A 73 -22.51 12.58 20.18
N GLY A 74 -22.89 13.83 20.49
CA GLY A 74 -23.21 14.31 21.82
C GLY A 74 -24.50 13.77 22.39
#